data_AF-A0A3M2A0C5-F1
#
_entry.id   AF-A0A3M2A0C5-F1
#
_cell.length_a   1.000
_cell.length_b   1.000
_cell.length_c   1.000
_cell.angle_alpha   90.00
_cell.angle_beta   90.00
_cell.angle_gamma   90.00
#
_symmetry.space_group_name_H-M   'P 1'
#
loop_
_entity.id
_entity.type
_entity.pdbx_description
1 polymer ?
#
loop_
_entity_poly.entity_id
_entity_poly.type
_entity_poly.pdbx_seq_one_letter_code
_entity_poly.pdbx_strand_id
1 'polypeptide(L)'
;MTFRPPRQGAWLVALVATACDAEPLVERDVGDAEACADLAAWPEDATAAEDALVGRLVALRERDLPCAEQTPLAPLAAVPALRCAARRHALDLAERKTLAAEGSDGTTPQARAAEAGYVGRLRYELRAADFRAASEVSDALLADEDHCAALA
;
A
#
# COMPACT_ATOMS: atom_id res chain seq x y z
N MET A 1 -19.94 39.69 -59.07
CA MET A 1 -20.91 38.96 -58.23
C MET A 1 -20.21 38.55 -56.96
N THR A 2 -20.71 39.05 -55.84
CA THR A 2 -20.23 38.87 -54.47
C THR A 2 -20.57 37.48 -53.95
N PHE A 3 -19.59 36.78 -53.36
CA PHE A 3 -19.86 35.76 -52.34
C PHE A 3 -19.05 36.09 -51.09
N ARG A 4 -19.77 36.24 -49.98
CA ARG A 4 -19.30 36.66 -48.67
C ARG A 4 -19.31 35.42 -47.77
N PRO A 5 -18.18 34.96 -47.20
CA PRO A 5 -18.21 33.87 -46.23
C PRO A 5 -18.88 34.31 -44.91
N PRO A 6 -19.50 33.37 -44.18
CA PRO A 6 -20.42 33.67 -43.09
C PRO A 6 -19.71 34.22 -41.86
N ARG A 7 -20.42 35.12 -41.16
CA ARG A 7 -20.19 35.42 -39.74
C ARG A 7 -20.70 34.24 -38.92
N GLN A 8 -19.97 33.97 -37.83
CA GLN A 8 -20.42 33.50 -36.50
C GLN A 8 -19.66 32.28 -36.02
N GLY A 9 -19.25 32.36 -34.76
CA GLY A 9 -18.56 31.31 -34.03
C GLY A 9 -17.79 31.93 -32.89
N ALA A 10 -18.51 32.36 -31.85
CA ALA A 10 -17.92 32.63 -30.54
C ALA A 10 -17.21 31.35 -30.10
N TRP A 11 -15.88 31.36 -30.11
CA TRP A 11 -15.12 30.31 -29.46
C TRP A 11 -15.08 30.64 -27.97
N LEU A 12 -16.13 30.17 -27.29
CA LEU A 12 -16.01 29.76 -25.90
C LEU A 12 -14.85 28.76 -25.85
N VAL A 13 -13.70 29.20 -25.35
CA VAL A 13 -12.68 28.28 -24.87
C VAL A 13 -13.26 27.67 -23.60
N ALA A 14 -13.94 26.55 -23.77
CA ALA A 14 -14.31 25.67 -22.67
C ALA A 14 -13.01 25.15 -22.07
N LEU A 15 -12.76 25.53 -20.81
CA LEU A 15 -11.80 24.90 -19.92
C LEU A 15 -12.26 23.45 -19.72
N VAL A 16 -11.77 22.53 -20.54
CA VAL A 16 -11.87 21.09 -20.25
C VAL A 16 -10.68 20.72 -19.39
N ALA A 17 -10.85 20.91 -18.08
CA ALA A 17 -10.06 20.21 -17.09
C ALA A 17 -10.72 18.83 -16.88
N THR A 18 -10.16 17.75 -17.44
CA THR A 18 -10.39 16.37 -16.96
C THR A 18 -9.41 15.37 -17.59
N ALA A 19 -8.88 14.48 -16.73
CA ALA A 19 -8.26 13.16 -16.98
C ALA A 19 -6.71 13.07 -17.11
N CYS A 20 -6.00 13.07 -15.99
CA CYS A 20 -5.42 11.82 -15.49
C CYS A 20 -6.22 11.51 -14.24
N ASP A 21 -6.99 10.43 -14.22
CA ASP A 21 -7.93 10.12 -13.14
C ASP A 21 -7.24 10.19 -11.78
N ALA A 22 -7.72 11.08 -10.91
CA ALA A 22 -7.41 10.97 -9.50
C ALA A 22 -8.15 9.73 -9.02
N GLU A 23 -7.43 8.65 -8.73
CA GLU A 23 -8.00 7.44 -8.14
C GLU A 23 -8.87 7.85 -6.94
N PRO A 24 -10.11 7.35 -6.85
CA PRO A 24 -10.97 7.68 -5.73
C PRO A 24 -10.30 7.23 -4.43
N LEU A 25 -10.43 8.04 -3.39
CA LEU A 25 -9.87 7.73 -2.08
C LEU A 25 -10.89 6.97 -1.23
N VAL A 26 -10.43 5.91 -0.58
CA VAL A 26 -11.20 5.11 0.39
C VAL A 26 -10.62 5.32 1.78
N GLU A 27 -11.51 5.59 2.74
CA GLU A 27 -11.10 5.78 4.13
C GLU A 27 -10.91 4.44 4.86
N ARG A 28 -9.77 4.28 5.53
CA ARG A 28 -9.44 3.11 6.35
C ARG A 28 -8.85 3.53 7.68
N ASP A 29 -9.11 2.72 8.69
CA ASP A 29 -8.55 2.93 10.02
C ASP A 29 -7.02 2.76 10.01
N VAL A 30 -6.33 3.86 10.29
CA VAL A 30 -4.87 4.00 10.41
C VAL A 30 -4.45 4.47 11.81
N GLY A 31 -5.40 4.55 12.76
CA GLY A 31 -5.19 5.10 14.09
C GLY A 31 -5.16 6.63 14.13
N ASP A 32 -4.99 7.18 15.33
CA ASP A 32 -5.12 8.62 15.61
C ASP A 32 -3.78 9.38 15.65
N ALA A 33 -2.66 8.73 15.33
CA ALA A 33 -1.36 9.38 15.37
C ALA A 33 -1.27 10.48 14.31
N GLU A 34 -0.67 11.62 14.66
CA GLU A 34 -0.53 12.78 13.75
C GLU A 34 0.20 12.40 12.46
N ALA A 35 1.19 11.50 12.54
CA ALA A 35 1.91 10.96 11.38
C ALA A 35 1.03 10.18 10.38
N CYS A 36 -0.23 9.89 10.75
CA CYS A 36 -1.18 9.09 9.98
C CYS A 36 -2.35 9.91 9.41
N ALA A 37 -2.45 11.20 9.72
CA ALA A 37 -3.62 12.03 9.39
C ALA A 37 -3.98 11.99 7.89
N ASP A 38 -2.99 12.03 7.01
CA ASP A 38 -3.18 12.03 5.56
C ASP A 38 -3.21 10.63 4.93
N LEU A 39 -3.07 9.57 5.74
CA LEU A 39 -3.00 8.17 5.28
C LEU A 39 -4.32 7.40 5.47
N ALA A 40 -5.29 8.02 6.13
CA ALA A 40 -6.64 7.47 6.28
C ALA A 40 -7.32 7.36 4.92
N ALA A 41 -7.21 8.41 4.11
CA ALA A 41 -7.66 8.44 2.72
C ALA A 41 -6.60 7.84 1.80
N TRP A 42 -6.92 6.72 1.16
CA TRP A 42 -5.96 5.94 0.37
C TRP A 42 -6.55 5.57 -0.99
N PRO A 43 -5.77 5.53 -2.09
CA PRO A 43 -6.30 5.17 -3.41
C PRO A 43 -7.08 3.85 -3.37
N GLU A 44 -8.22 3.79 -4.07
CA GLU A 44 -9.11 2.63 -4.09
C GLU A 44 -8.40 1.38 -4.61
N ASP A 45 -7.64 1.51 -5.69
CA ASP A 45 -6.84 0.45 -6.27
C ASP A 45 -5.78 -0.08 -5.30
N ALA A 46 -5.06 0.82 -4.62
CA ALA A 46 -4.07 0.48 -3.61
C ALA A 46 -4.72 -0.15 -2.36
N THR A 47 -5.93 0.30 -2.00
CA THR A 47 -6.74 -0.30 -0.92
C THR A 47 -7.16 -1.72 -1.28
N ALA A 48 -7.61 -1.94 -2.51
CA ALA A 48 -7.98 -3.27 -3.01
C ALA A 48 -6.76 -4.21 -3.07
N ALA A 49 -5.60 -3.71 -3.49
CA ALA A 49 -4.35 -4.46 -3.49
C ALA A 49 -3.89 -4.82 -2.06
N GLU A 50 -3.98 -3.88 -1.12
CA GLU A 50 -3.69 -4.10 0.31
C GLU A 50 -4.59 -5.20 0.88
N ASP A 51 -5.91 -5.10 0.69
CA ASP A 51 -6.87 -6.10 1.17
C ASP A 51 -6.63 -7.47 0.55
N ALA A 52 -6.38 -7.54 -0.76
CA ALA A 52 -6.10 -8.79 -1.45
C ALA A 52 -4.83 -9.47 -0.92
N LEU A 53 -3.77 -8.69 -0.65
CA LEU A 53 -2.53 -9.22 -0.08
C LEU A 53 -2.74 -9.67 1.37
N VAL A 54 -3.33 -8.85 2.23
CA VAL A 54 -3.60 -9.20 3.63
C VAL A 54 -4.48 -10.45 3.72
N GLY A 55 -5.57 -10.51 2.94
CA GLY A 55 -6.45 -11.67 2.88
C GLY A 55 -5.71 -12.94 2.44
N ARG A 56 -4.79 -12.83 1.48
CA ARG A 56 -3.95 -13.96 1.04
C ARG A 56 -2.95 -14.40 2.11
N LEU A 57 -2.29 -13.48 2.80
CA LEU A 57 -1.35 -13.81 3.88
C LEU A 57 -2.06 -14.50 5.06
N VAL A 58 -3.26 -14.04 5.41
CA VAL A 58 -4.10 -14.70 6.42
C VAL A 58 -4.50 -16.12 5.97
N ALA A 59 -4.98 -16.27 4.73
CA ALA A 59 -5.35 -17.58 4.18
C ALA A 59 -4.15 -18.55 4.06
N LEU A 60 -2.93 -18.04 3.87
CA LEU A 60 -1.71 -18.84 3.88
C LEU A 60 -1.40 -19.38 5.28
N ARG A 61 -1.57 -18.56 6.32
CA ARG A 61 -1.34 -18.98 7.72
C ARG A 61 -2.33 -20.03 8.21
N GLU A 62 -3.54 -20.05 7.65
CA GLU A 62 -4.57 -21.06 7.97
C GLU A 62 -4.35 -22.41 7.26
N ARG A 63 -3.25 -22.58 6.53
CA ARG A 63 -2.88 -23.81 5.82
C ARG A 63 -1.57 -24.38 6.36
N ASP A 64 -1.21 -25.56 5.87
CA ASP A 64 0.13 -26.12 6.07
C ASP A 64 1.15 -25.30 5.28
N LEU A 65 2.03 -24.60 6.00
CA LEU A 65 3.14 -23.83 5.46
C LEU A 65 4.45 -24.63 5.56
N PRO A 66 5.22 -24.74 4.46
CA PRO A 66 6.46 -25.54 4.44
C PRO A 66 7.58 -24.97 5.31
N CYS A 67 7.49 -23.70 5.70
CA CYS A 67 8.48 -22.98 6.50
C CYS A 67 8.10 -22.83 7.99
N ALA A 68 7.05 -23.52 8.43
CA ALA A 68 6.60 -23.50 9.82
C ALA A 68 6.62 -24.91 10.42
N GLU A 69 7.19 -25.06 11.62
CA GLU A 69 7.20 -26.36 12.32
C GLU A 69 5.80 -26.79 12.80
N GLN A 70 4.91 -25.82 13.05
CA GLN A 70 3.58 -26.04 13.60
C GLN A 70 2.56 -25.27 12.76
N THR A 71 1.64 -25.99 12.15
CA THR A 71 0.58 -25.46 11.29
C THR A 71 -0.73 -26.19 11.54
N PRO A 72 -1.90 -25.57 11.26
CA PRO A 72 -2.07 -24.19 10.81
C PRO A 72 -1.79 -23.17 11.93
N LEU A 73 -1.47 -21.94 11.53
CA LEU A 73 -1.15 -20.83 12.42
C LEU A 73 -2.37 -19.95 12.66
N ALA A 74 -2.35 -19.20 13.76
CA ALA A 74 -3.39 -18.22 14.03
C ALA A 74 -3.42 -17.12 12.93
N PRO A 75 -4.61 -16.64 12.53
CA PRO A 75 -4.75 -15.57 11.56
C PRO A 75 -4.16 -14.26 12.11
N LEU A 76 -3.69 -13.40 11.21
CA LEU A 76 -3.20 -12.07 11.57
C LEU A 76 -4.38 -11.15 11.88
N ALA A 77 -4.22 -10.32 12.91
CA ALA A 77 -5.15 -9.23 13.19
C ALA A 77 -4.67 -7.94 12.52
N ALA A 78 -5.59 -7.19 11.92
CA ALA A 78 -5.29 -5.86 11.42
C ALA A 78 -5.01 -4.91 12.59
N VAL A 79 -3.88 -4.19 12.54
CA VAL A 79 -3.48 -3.19 13.54
C VAL A 79 -3.38 -1.84 12.83
N PRO A 80 -4.24 -0.85 13.16
CA PRO A 80 -4.28 0.44 12.46
C PRO A 80 -2.93 1.16 12.41
N ALA A 81 -2.21 1.18 13.54
CA ALA A 81 -0.86 1.78 13.62
C ALA A 81 0.14 1.12 12.65
N LEU A 82 0.07 -0.21 12.45
CA LEU A 82 0.95 -0.91 11.50
C LEU A 82 0.55 -0.65 10.05
N ARG A 83 -0.75 -0.49 9.76
CA ARG A 83 -1.23 -0.06 8.44
C ARG A 83 -0.69 1.33 8.11
N CYS A 84 -0.81 2.29 9.03
CA CYS A 84 -0.24 3.61 8.87
C CYS A 84 1.26 3.54 8.56
N ALA A 85 2.03 2.87 9.41
CA ALA A 85 3.48 2.74 9.24
C ALA A 85 3.87 2.12 7.89
N ALA A 86 3.13 1.09 7.44
CA ALA A 86 3.35 0.45 6.16
C ALA A 86 3.05 1.37 4.97
N ARG A 87 1.90 2.08 4.98
CA ARG A 87 1.53 3.04 3.95
C ARG A 87 2.55 4.18 3.83
N ARG A 88 2.96 4.74 4.98
CA ARG A 88 3.96 5.80 5.07
C ARG A 88 5.29 5.37 4.46
N HIS A 89 5.74 4.15 4.77
CA HIS A 89 6.98 3.59 4.21
C HIS A 89 6.84 3.28 2.71
N ALA A 90 5.71 2.73 2.28
CA ALA A 90 5.48 2.41 0.88
C ALA A 90 5.55 3.65 -0.02
N LEU A 91 5.01 4.80 0.41
CA LEU A 91 5.16 6.08 -0.31
C LEU A 91 6.62 6.52 -0.37
N ASP A 92 7.31 6.52 0.77
CA ASP A 92 8.73 6.89 0.84
C ASP A 92 9.61 6.00 -0.07
N LEU A 93 9.34 4.69 -0.10
CA LEU A 93 10.02 3.74 -0.97
C LEU A 93 9.72 4.00 -2.45
N ALA A 94 8.47 4.34 -2.79
CA ALA A 94 8.07 4.67 -4.15
C ALA A 94 8.74 5.95 -4.66
N GLU A 95 8.81 7.00 -3.82
CA GLU A 95 9.49 8.26 -4.14
C GLU A 95 11.00 8.05 -4.36
N ARG A 96 11.62 7.22 -3.52
CA ARG A 96 13.06 6.92 -3.58
C ARG A 96 13.44 5.81 -4.56
N LYS A 97 12.48 5.05 -5.08
CA LYS A 97 12.68 3.89 -5.97
C LYS A 97 13.65 2.86 -5.38
N THR A 98 13.39 2.46 -4.13
CA THR A 98 14.23 1.52 -3.36
C THR A 98 13.38 0.57 -2.53
N LEU A 99 14.01 -0.47 -1.96
CA LEU A 99 13.42 -1.38 -0.97
C LEU A 99 14.18 -1.33 0.38
N ALA A 100 14.80 -0.20 0.68
CA ALA A 100 15.53 0.02 1.94
C ALA A 100 14.66 -0.23 3.18
N ALA A 101 15.27 -0.68 4.28
CA ALA A 101 14.53 -0.87 5.53
C ALA A 101 14.27 0.48 6.22
N GLU A 102 15.27 1.36 6.13
CA GLU A 102 15.27 2.68 6.70
C GLU A 102 14.47 3.65 5.83
N GLY A 103 13.65 4.50 6.48
CA GLY A 103 12.99 5.62 5.82
C GLY A 103 13.99 6.67 5.33
N SER A 104 13.56 7.57 4.44
CA SER A 104 14.37 8.73 4.02
C SER A 104 14.79 9.64 5.16
N ASP A 105 13.99 9.67 6.23
CA ASP A 105 14.24 10.35 7.49
C ASP A 105 15.15 9.59 8.45
N GLY A 106 15.64 8.41 8.04
CA GLY A 106 16.48 7.53 8.85
C GLY A 106 15.72 6.68 9.86
N THR A 107 14.38 6.69 9.85
CA THR A 107 13.57 5.86 10.76
C THR A 107 13.76 4.38 10.47
N THR A 108 13.97 3.60 11.53
CA THR A 108 13.91 2.13 11.45
C THR A 108 12.46 1.67 11.41
N PRO A 109 12.17 0.43 10.98
CA PRO A 109 10.81 -0.11 10.97
C PRO A 109 10.11 -0.04 12.33
N GLN A 110 10.84 -0.33 13.41
CA GLN A 110 10.29 -0.22 14.77
C GLN A 110 10.02 1.23 15.17
N ALA A 111 10.90 2.18 14.81
CA ALA A 111 10.70 3.59 15.12
C ALA A 111 9.46 4.14 14.41
N ARG A 112 9.31 3.85 13.11
CA ARG A 112 8.15 4.26 12.32
C ARG A 112 6.84 3.64 12.81
N ALA A 113 6.85 2.38 13.23
CA ALA A 113 5.69 1.76 13.87
C ALA A 113 5.33 2.46 15.19
N ALA A 114 6.32 2.81 16.01
CA ALA A 114 6.10 3.51 17.28
C ALA A 114 5.56 4.94 17.06
N GLU A 115 6.06 5.66 16.06
CA GLU A 115 5.54 6.97 15.65
C GLU A 115 4.07 6.91 15.22
N ALA A 116 3.65 5.81 14.59
CA ALA A 116 2.26 5.53 14.24
C ALA A 116 1.41 5.06 15.45
N GLY A 117 1.97 5.01 16.66
CA GLY A 117 1.27 4.62 17.88
C GLY A 117 1.30 3.12 18.21
N TYR A 118 2.12 2.31 17.53
CA TYR A 118 2.26 0.89 17.85
C TYR A 118 3.12 0.69 19.12
N VAL A 119 2.51 0.11 20.16
CA VAL A 119 3.17 -0.14 21.45
C VAL A 119 3.90 -1.50 21.51
N GLY A 120 3.72 -2.34 20.49
CA GLY A 120 4.33 -3.67 20.43
C GLY A 120 5.76 -3.68 19.89
N ARG A 121 6.33 -4.88 19.80
CA ARG A 121 7.61 -5.12 19.14
C ARG A 121 7.37 -5.68 17.75
N LEU A 122 7.86 -4.98 16.74
CA LEU A 122 7.88 -5.45 15.36
C LEU A 122 8.84 -6.64 15.24
N ARG A 123 8.41 -7.69 14.54
CA ARG A 123 9.22 -8.89 14.31
C ARG A 123 9.84 -8.86 12.92
N TYR A 124 9.02 -8.54 11.93
CA TYR A 124 9.38 -8.53 10.53
C TYR A 124 8.78 -7.32 9.83
N GLU A 125 9.49 -6.85 8.80
CA GLU A 125 8.96 -5.96 7.79
C GLU A 125 9.31 -6.54 6.42
N LEU A 126 8.29 -6.99 5.71
CA LEU A 126 8.40 -7.52 4.35
C LEU A 126 8.17 -6.37 3.36
N ARG A 127 9.04 -6.30 2.35
CA ARG A 127 9.04 -5.23 1.33
C ARG A 127 9.16 -5.88 -0.04
N ALA A 128 8.29 -5.48 -0.95
CA ALA A 128 8.23 -6.00 -2.32
C ALA A 128 7.82 -4.87 -3.27
N ALA A 129 8.31 -4.92 -4.51
CA ALA A 129 7.97 -4.00 -5.58
C ALA A 129 7.90 -4.75 -6.92
N ASP A 130 7.39 -4.06 -7.95
CA ASP A 130 7.31 -4.55 -9.33
C ASP A 130 6.39 -5.78 -9.56
N PHE A 131 5.43 -6.00 -8.66
CA PHE A 131 4.39 -7.01 -8.80
C PHE A 131 3.07 -6.40 -9.27
N ARG A 132 2.28 -7.19 -10.03
CA ARG A 132 0.98 -6.76 -10.56
C ARG A 132 -0.20 -7.36 -9.81
N ALA A 133 0.03 -8.35 -8.96
CA ALA A 133 -1.01 -8.99 -8.17
C ALA A 133 -0.51 -9.47 -6.81
N ALA A 134 -1.42 -9.49 -5.83
CA ALA A 134 -1.17 -10.02 -4.49
C ALA A 134 -0.69 -11.48 -4.49
N SER A 135 -1.13 -12.29 -5.46
CA SER A 135 -0.66 -13.67 -5.61
C SER A 135 0.81 -13.75 -5.96
N GLU A 136 1.29 -12.88 -6.87
CA GLU A 136 2.70 -12.87 -7.26
C GLU A 136 3.58 -12.49 -6.08
N VAL A 137 3.16 -11.51 -5.26
CA VAL A 137 3.85 -11.11 -4.03
C VAL A 137 3.96 -12.29 -3.07
N SER A 138 2.85 -12.93 -2.73
CA SER A 138 2.88 -14.03 -1.76
C SER A 138 3.64 -15.24 -2.27
N ASP A 139 3.59 -15.51 -3.58
CA ASP A 139 4.31 -16.65 -4.16
C ASP A 139 5.82 -16.39 -4.12
N ALA A 140 6.24 -15.13 -4.33
CA ALA A 140 7.62 -14.71 -4.14
C ALA A 140 8.07 -14.78 -2.66
N LEU A 141 7.21 -14.41 -1.71
CA LEU A 141 7.52 -14.54 -0.27
C LEU A 141 7.67 -16.00 0.15
N LEU A 142 6.85 -16.92 -0.39
CA LEU A 142 6.96 -18.35 -0.09
C LEU A 142 8.18 -19.02 -0.74
N ALA A 143 8.67 -18.46 -1.86
CA ALA A 143 9.84 -18.98 -2.56
C ALA A 143 11.17 -18.62 -1.90
N ASP A 144 11.18 -17.60 -1.03
CA ASP A 144 12.36 -17.15 -0.28
C ASP A 144 12.29 -17.68 1.17
N GLU A 145 13.37 -18.28 1.65
CA GLU A 145 13.39 -18.97 2.95
C GLU A 145 13.16 -18.00 4.13
N ASP A 146 13.82 -16.83 4.11
CA ASP A 146 13.73 -15.83 5.17
C ASP A 146 12.35 -15.15 5.18
N HIS A 147 11.81 -14.83 4.00
CA HIS A 147 10.46 -14.28 3.87
C HIS A 147 9.37 -15.28 4.25
N CYS A 148 9.53 -16.56 3.90
CA CYS A 148 8.59 -17.60 4.30
C CYS A 148 8.61 -17.78 5.81
N ALA A 149 9.78 -17.83 6.43
CA ALA A 149 9.92 -17.92 7.88
C ALA A 149 9.24 -16.74 8.61
N ALA A 150 9.22 -15.54 8.02
CA ALA A 150 8.49 -14.39 8.56
C ALA A 150 6.95 -14.56 8.54
N LEU A 151 6.43 -15.49 7.74
CA LEU A 151 5.01 -15.84 7.68
C LEU A 151 4.62 -16.97 8.64
N ALA A 152 5.59 -17.60 9.32
CA ALA A 152 5.39 -18.62 10.35
C ALA A 152 5.16 -17.97 11.74
#